data_AF-A0A7C8NXT4-F1
#
_entry.id   AF-A0A7C8NXT4-F1
#
_cell.length_a   1.000
_cell.length_b   1.000
_cell.length_c   1.000
_cell.angle_alpha   90.00
_cell.angle_beta   90.00
_cell.angle_gamma   90.00
#
_symmetry.space_group_name_H-M   'P 1'
#
loop_
_entity.id
_entity.type
_entity.pdbx_description
1 polymer ?
#
loop_
_entity_poly.entity_id
_entity_poly.type
_entity_poly.pdbx_seq_one_letter_code
_entity_poly.pdbx_strand_id
1 'polypeptide(L)'
;MELHGLIFHPCFFLHPPESVRVFRIESGGTGNVSAAWWKKFAACPFTNVEEMTLNTQHMALGNWTSSDDEEEQQNDIKFWIFGVGDVKMENLRKFRAPLLETLQISHGPLDLLERVLKKNPQLDEDSVKRLSAACMLDKAYQMETADLMDENVYCDQNQVC
;
A
#
# COMPACT_ATOMS: atom_id res chain seq x y z
N MET A 1 -10.11 0.51 -35.50
CA MET A 1 -9.64 1.44 -34.45
C MET A 1 -9.33 0.59 -33.24
N GLU A 2 -8.07 0.50 -32.88
CA GLU A 2 -7.60 -0.24 -31.71
C GLU A 2 -7.07 0.77 -30.71
N LEU A 3 -7.54 0.67 -29.47
CA LEU A 3 -7.07 1.49 -28.37
C LEU A 3 -6.14 0.63 -27.52
N HIS A 4 -4.86 0.99 -27.47
CA HIS A 4 -3.84 0.33 -26.66
C HIS A 4 -3.42 1.29 -25.55
N GLY A 5 -3.68 0.95 -24.28
CA GLY A 5 -3.35 1.79 -23.12
C GLY A 5 -4.38 1.72 -21.97
N LEU A 6 -4.12 2.46 -20.89
CA LEU A 6 -5.05 2.60 -19.77
C LEU A 6 -6.23 3.50 -20.17
N ILE A 7 -7.46 3.05 -19.91
CA ILE A 7 -8.69 3.83 -20.16
C ILE A 7 -8.96 4.81 -18.99
N PHE A 8 -8.24 4.67 -17.86
CA PHE A 8 -8.40 5.47 -16.66
C PHE A 8 -7.04 5.95 -16.13
N HIS A 9 -7.03 7.15 -15.54
CA HIS A 9 -5.85 7.69 -14.85
C HIS A 9 -5.48 6.81 -13.64
N PRO A 10 -4.19 6.56 -13.35
CA PRO A 10 -3.76 5.75 -12.20
C PRO A 10 -4.20 6.31 -10.83
N CYS A 11 -4.55 7.60 -10.75
CA CYS A 11 -5.13 8.24 -9.55
C CYS A 11 -6.66 8.09 -9.43
N PHE A 12 -7.32 7.47 -10.41
CA PHE A 12 -8.77 7.31 -10.42
C PHE A 12 -9.20 6.18 -9.48
N PHE A 13 -9.89 6.56 -8.40
CA PHE A 13 -10.42 5.64 -7.41
C PHE A 13 -11.95 5.58 -7.50
N LEU A 14 -12.49 4.38 -7.70
CA LEU A 14 -13.94 4.16 -7.75
C LEU A 14 -14.44 3.84 -6.34
N HIS A 15 -15.29 4.70 -5.80
CA HIS A 15 -15.97 4.43 -4.55
C HIS A 15 -17.00 3.31 -4.75
N PRO A 16 -16.99 2.24 -3.94
CA PRO A 16 -18.03 1.23 -4.01
C PRO A 16 -19.37 1.81 -3.54
N PRO A 17 -20.50 1.44 -4.18
CA PRO A 17 -21.82 1.76 -3.66
C PRO A 17 -22.03 1.20 -2.25
N GLU A 18 -22.89 1.84 -1.46
CA GLU A 18 -23.19 1.41 -0.08
C GLU A 18 -23.76 -0.02 -0.01
N SER A 19 -24.38 -0.53 -1.07
CA SER A 19 -24.90 -1.91 -1.09
C SER A 19 -23.81 -2.99 -1.12
N VAL A 20 -22.54 -2.63 -1.31
CA VAL A 20 -21.44 -3.58 -1.45
C VAL A 20 -21.01 -4.13 -0.09
N ARG A 21 -21.07 -5.46 0.05
CA ARG A 21 -20.56 -6.18 1.24
C ARG A 21 -19.22 -6.88 1.02
N VAL A 22 -18.91 -7.21 -0.22
CA VAL A 22 -17.66 -7.87 -0.62
C VAL A 22 -17.00 -7.00 -1.67
N PHE A 23 -15.83 -6.47 -1.35
CA PHE A 23 -15.06 -5.61 -2.24
C PHE A 23 -13.79 -6.33 -2.68
N ARG A 24 -13.56 -6.41 -3.98
CA ARG A 24 -12.38 -7.05 -4.54
C ARG A 24 -11.77 -6.15 -5.60
N ILE A 25 -10.48 -5.94 -5.46
CA ILE A 25 -9.65 -5.37 -6.51
C ILE A 25 -8.84 -6.51 -7.10
N GLU A 26 -9.11 -6.80 -8.36
CA GLU A 26 -8.37 -7.77 -9.16
C GLU A 26 -7.70 -7.00 -10.29
N SER A 27 -6.37 -6.90 -10.31
CA SER A 27 -5.69 -6.37 -11.48
C SER A 27 -5.64 -7.45 -12.56
N GLY A 28 -6.46 -7.36 -13.60
CA GLY A 28 -6.46 -8.31 -14.73
C GLY A 28 -5.29 -8.15 -15.72
N GLY A 29 -4.20 -7.49 -15.33
CA GLY A 29 -3.08 -7.08 -16.18
C GLY A 29 -2.33 -5.87 -15.58
N THR A 30 -1.38 -5.30 -16.32
CA THR A 30 -0.48 -4.18 -15.92
C THR A 30 -1.24 -2.89 -15.54
N GLY A 31 -1.87 -2.86 -14.36
CA GLY A 31 -2.71 -1.77 -13.89
C GLY A 31 -2.03 -0.97 -12.79
N ASN A 32 -1.32 0.10 -13.12
CA ASN A 32 -0.59 0.90 -12.13
C ASN A 32 -1.54 1.77 -11.31
N VAL A 33 -1.29 1.92 -10.00
CA VAL A 33 -1.95 2.93 -9.15
C VAL A 33 -0.93 3.82 -8.46
N SER A 34 -1.28 5.09 -8.29
CA SER A 34 -0.42 6.08 -7.65
C SER A 34 -0.57 6.11 -6.13
N ALA A 35 0.30 6.86 -5.46
CA ALA A 35 0.17 7.14 -4.03
C ALA A 35 -1.15 7.89 -3.74
N ALA A 36 -1.58 8.78 -4.65
CA ALA A 36 -2.86 9.47 -4.53
C ALA A 36 -4.05 8.50 -4.57
N TRP A 37 -3.99 7.46 -5.39
CA TRP A 37 -4.98 6.40 -5.38
C TRP A 37 -5.06 5.71 -4.02
N TRP A 38 -3.92 5.34 -3.44
CA TRP A 38 -3.86 4.71 -2.12
C TRP A 38 -4.40 5.61 -1.01
N LYS A 39 -4.13 6.92 -1.07
CA LYS A 39 -4.70 7.91 -0.13
C LYS A 39 -6.23 7.98 -0.27
N LYS A 40 -6.77 8.02 -1.49
CA LYS A 40 -8.23 8.00 -1.74
C LYS A 40 -8.87 6.70 -1.28
N PHE A 41 -8.20 5.57 -1.54
CA PHE A 41 -8.61 4.25 -1.05
C PHE A 41 -8.69 4.24 0.49
N ALA A 42 -7.64 4.69 1.19
CA ALA A 42 -7.61 4.72 2.65
C ALA A 42 -8.68 5.67 3.25
N ALA A 43 -8.97 6.78 2.58
CA ALA A 43 -9.99 7.74 2.99
C ALA A 43 -11.43 7.26 2.74
N CYS A 44 -11.63 6.22 1.93
CA CYS A 44 -12.95 5.66 1.67
C CYS A 44 -13.46 4.87 2.90
N PRO A 45 -14.68 5.14 3.42
CA PRO A 45 -15.18 4.47 4.62
C PRO A 45 -15.49 2.99 4.45
N PHE A 46 -15.83 2.55 3.23
CA PHE A 46 -16.27 1.19 2.96
C PHE A 46 -17.35 0.69 3.93
N THR A 47 -18.32 1.56 4.28
CA THR A 47 -19.22 1.41 5.44
C THR A 47 -19.86 0.02 5.57
N ASN A 48 -20.30 -0.59 4.48
CA ASN A 48 -21.00 -1.87 4.51
C ASN A 48 -20.14 -3.06 4.04
N VAL A 49 -18.87 -2.82 3.69
CA VAL A 49 -17.95 -3.87 3.27
C VAL A 49 -17.50 -4.66 4.50
N GLU A 50 -17.69 -5.97 4.44
CA GLU A 50 -17.30 -6.93 5.46
C GLU A 50 -16.12 -7.79 4.99
N GLU A 51 -15.98 -8.00 3.68
CA GLU A 51 -14.86 -8.76 3.11
C GLU A 51 -14.13 -7.93 2.06
N MET A 52 -12.81 -7.86 2.18
CA MET A 52 -11.97 -7.14 1.24
C MET A 52 -10.80 -7.99 0.74
N THR A 53 -10.60 -7.99 -0.57
CA THR A 53 -9.42 -8.58 -1.22
C THR A 53 -8.73 -7.55 -2.10
N LEU A 54 -7.44 -7.33 -1.88
CA LEU A 54 -6.56 -6.49 -2.71
C LEU A 54 -5.55 -7.40 -3.43
N ASN A 55 -5.89 -7.82 -4.64
CA ASN A 55 -4.98 -8.59 -5.47
C ASN A 55 -4.20 -7.65 -6.39
N THR A 56 -3.05 -7.18 -5.89
CA THR A 56 -2.22 -6.17 -6.55
C THR A 56 -1.13 -6.77 -7.45
N GLN A 57 -1.21 -8.08 -7.78
CA GLN A 57 -0.19 -8.85 -8.49
C GLN A 57 0.29 -8.27 -9.81
N HIS A 58 -0.59 -7.55 -10.51
CA HIS A 58 -0.28 -6.93 -11.78
C HIS A 58 -0.39 -5.40 -11.71
N MET A 59 -0.48 -4.85 -10.50
CA MET A 59 -0.32 -3.42 -10.29
C MET A 59 1.17 -3.11 -10.33
N ALA A 60 1.69 -2.93 -11.53
CA ALA A 60 3.09 -2.59 -11.70
C ALA A 60 3.36 -1.22 -11.06
N LEU A 61 4.58 -1.07 -10.55
CA LEU A 61 5.14 0.19 -10.11
C LEU A 61 5.43 1.02 -11.36
N GLY A 62 4.39 1.53 -11.99
CA GLY A 62 4.58 2.34 -13.18
C GLY A 62 5.21 3.68 -12.77
N ASN A 63 6.26 4.08 -13.48
CA ASN A 63 6.91 5.41 -13.42
C ASN A 63 5.97 6.54 -13.90
N TRP A 64 4.70 6.52 -13.50
CA TRP A 64 3.73 7.57 -13.82
C TRP A 64 3.86 8.67 -12.78
N THR A 65 5.06 9.20 -12.62
CA THR A 65 5.27 10.52 -12.02
C THR A 65 4.98 11.52 -13.11
N SER A 66 3.76 12.05 -13.13
CA SER A 66 3.48 13.23 -13.95
C SER A 66 4.25 14.38 -13.31
N SER A 67 5.14 15.04 -14.06
CA SER A 67 5.81 16.26 -13.59
C SER A 67 4.82 17.37 -13.20
N ASP A 68 3.57 17.23 -13.60
CA ASP A 68 2.52 18.24 -13.45
C ASP A 68 1.57 17.90 -12.29
N ASP A 69 1.78 16.78 -11.58
CA ASP A 69 0.99 16.43 -10.39
C ASP A 69 1.69 17.01 -9.14
N GLU A 70 1.26 18.21 -8.72
CA GLU A 70 1.82 18.92 -7.55
C GLU A 70 1.75 18.06 -6.26
N GLU A 71 0.76 17.16 -6.15
CA GLU A 71 0.69 16.18 -5.05
C GLU A 71 1.82 15.14 -5.08
N GLU A 72 2.36 14.80 -6.26
CA GLU A 72 3.44 13.82 -6.41
C GLU A 72 4.82 14.45 -6.26
N GLN A 73 5.00 15.74 -6.58
CA GLN A 73 6.26 16.45 -6.33
C GLN A 73 6.52 16.71 -4.84
N GLN A 74 5.46 16.80 -4.03
CA GLN A 74 5.55 17.19 -2.63
C GLN A 74 5.73 16.00 -1.67
N ASN A 75 5.42 14.79 -2.13
CA ASN A 75 5.79 13.56 -1.46
C ASN A 75 7.09 13.08 -2.10
N ASP A 76 8.12 12.77 -1.34
CA ASP A 76 9.44 12.32 -1.84
C ASP A 76 9.32 10.88 -2.42
N ILE A 77 8.52 10.70 -3.49
CA ILE A 77 8.23 9.43 -4.17
C ILE A 77 9.44 9.01 -5.03
N LYS A 78 10.67 9.19 -4.52
CA LYS A 78 11.88 8.68 -5.18
C LYS A 78 12.04 7.17 -5.00
N PHE A 79 11.33 6.57 -4.03
CA PHE A 79 11.37 5.13 -3.74
C PHE A 79 10.01 4.49 -3.43
N TRP A 80 8.90 5.20 -3.63
CA TRP A 80 7.54 4.75 -3.25
C TRP A 80 7.42 4.30 -1.79
N ILE A 81 8.27 4.84 -0.93
CA ILE A 81 8.20 4.69 0.53
C ILE A 81 7.21 5.74 1.03
N PHE A 82 5.97 5.34 1.27
CA PHE A 82 4.96 6.24 1.82
C PHE A 82 3.98 5.51 2.74
N GLY A 83 3.35 6.27 3.64
CA GLY A 83 2.22 5.82 4.44
C GLY A 83 0.91 6.43 3.93
N VAL A 84 -0.19 5.74 4.18
CA VAL A 84 -1.55 6.29 3.98
C VAL A 84 -2.05 7.02 5.22
N GLY A 85 -1.45 6.80 6.39
CA GLY A 85 -1.93 7.38 7.63
C GLY A 85 -3.16 6.65 8.16
N ASP A 86 -4.26 7.36 8.42
CA ASP A 86 -5.49 6.76 8.94
C ASP A 86 -6.28 6.05 7.84
N VAL A 87 -6.88 4.90 8.15
CA VAL A 87 -7.84 4.22 7.28
C VAL A 87 -9.25 4.38 7.82
N LYS A 88 -10.21 4.66 6.95
CA LYS A 88 -11.63 4.84 7.32
C LYS A 88 -12.45 3.56 7.31
N MET A 89 -11.88 2.43 6.86
CA MET A 89 -12.53 1.12 6.88
C MET A 89 -12.44 0.48 8.28
N GLU A 90 -13.59 0.30 8.92
CA GLU A 90 -13.70 -0.17 10.32
C GLU A 90 -14.64 -1.39 10.49
N ASN A 91 -15.25 -1.87 9.41
CA ASN A 91 -16.27 -2.92 9.44
C ASN A 91 -15.83 -4.29 8.88
N LEU A 92 -14.54 -4.45 8.57
CA LEU A 92 -14.03 -5.67 7.94
C LEU A 92 -14.01 -6.86 8.90
N ARG A 93 -14.59 -7.97 8.44
CA ARG A 93 -14.53 -9.30 9.06
C ARG A 93 -13.49 -10.19 8.40
N LYS A 94 -13.14 -9.91 7.15
CA LYS A 94 -12.12 -10.64 6.40
C LYS A 94 -11.31 -9.70 5.52
N PHE A 95 -10.00 -9.87 5.55
CA PHE A 95 -9.09 -9.09 4.71
C PHE A 95 -8.01 -9.96 4.09
N ARG A 96 -7.70 -9.67 2.83
CA ARG A 96 -6.62 -10.34 2.10
C ARG A 96 -5.91 -9.36 1.17
N ALA A 97 -4.59 -9.29 1.28
CA ALA A 97 -3.73 -8.57 0.35
C ALA A 97 -2.47 -9.41 0.10
N PRO A 98 -2.54 -10.49 -0.71
CA PRO A 98 -1.48 -11.50 -0.76
C PRO A 98 -0.10 -10.95 -1.08
N LEU A 99 0.01 -9.95 -1.95
CA LEU A 99 1.31 -9.34 -2.27
C LEU A 99 1.84 -8.49 -1.11
N LEU A 100 0.99 -7.66 -0.50
CA LEU A 100 1.40 -6.85 0.65
C LEU A 100 1.77 -7.73 1.85
N GLU A 101 1.16 -8.91 1.96
CA GLU A 101 1.44 -9.89 3.02
C GLU A 101 2.73 -10.69 2.81
N THR A 102 3.27 -10.75 1.58
CA THR A 102 4.36 -11.69 1.21
C THR A 102 5.62 -11.04 0.66
N LEU A 103 5.52 -9.86 0.03
CA LEU A 103 6.65 -9.17 -0.57
C LEU A 103 7.08 -8.00 0.31
N GLN A 104 8.31 -8.07 0.83
CA GLN A 104 8.96 -7.05 1.66
C GLN A 104 9.32 -5.75 0.89
N ILE A 105 8.88 -5.59 -0.36
CA ILE A 105 9.38 -4.54 -1.26
C ILE A 105 8.19 -3.77 -1.86
N SER A 106 8.14 -2.47 -1.57
CA SER A 106 7.64 -1.32 -2.36
C SER A 106 6.29 -1.39 -3.11
N HIS A 107 5.41 -2.38 -2.91
CA HIS A 107 4.18 -2.52 -3.70
C HIS A 107 2.92 -1.88 -3.09
N GLY A 108 3.07 -1.13 -1.99
CA GLY A 108 1.96 -0.44 -1.34
C GLY A 108 2.39 0.39 -0.14
N PRO A 109 1.43 1.03 0.56
CA PRO A 109 1.73 1.89 1.69
C PRO A 109 2.21 1.08 2.89
N LEU A 110 3.28 1.54 3.53
CA LEU A 110 3.97 0.82 4.62
C LEU A 110 3.08 0.57 5.84
N ASP A 111 2.17 1.50 6.15
CA ASP A 111 1.33 1.39 7.34
C ASP A 111 -0.04 0.74 7.07
N LEU A 112 -0.38 0.43 5.81
CA LEU A 112 -1.74 0.00 5.46
C LEU A 112 -2.18 -1.24 6.24
N LEU A 113 -1.35 -2.29 6.29
CA LEU A 113 -1.70 -3.56 6.96
C LEU A 113 -1.88 -3.37 8.46
N GLU A 114 -0.98 -2.62 9.11
CA GLU A 114 -1.06 -2.32 10.54
C GLU A 114 -2.32 -1.50 10.85
N ARG A 115 -2.67 -0.53 10.00
CA ARG A 115 -3.86 0.30 10.16
C ARG A 115 -5.14 -0.51 10.01
N VAL A 116 -5.21 -1.38 9.00
CA VAL A 116 -6.35 -2.29 8.80
C VAL A 116 -6.52 -3.20 10.02
N LEU A 117 -5.43 -3.82 10.48
CA LEU A 117 -5.44 -4.69 11.66
C LEU A 117 -5.93 -3.95 12.91
N LYS A 118 -5.45 -2.72 13.13
CA LYS A 118 -5.83 -1.90 14.31
C LYS A 118 -7.28 -1.43 14.26
N LYS A 119 -7.80 -1.09 13.09
CA LYS A 119 -9.15 -0.51 12.90
C LYS A 119 -10.26 -1.54 12.84
N ASN A 120 -9.94 -2.82 12.60
CA ASN A 120 -10.92 -3.88 12.38
C ASN A 120 -10.71 -5.02 13.39
N PRO A 121 -11.07 -4.83 14.68
CA PRO A 121 -10.89 -5.85 15.73
C PRO A 121 -11.73 -7.12 15.52
N GLN A 122 -12.75 -7.07 14.65
CA GLN A 122 -13.63 -8.19 14.31
C GLN A 122 -13.15 -9.04 13.13
N LEU A 123 -11.91 -8.84 12.66
CA LEU A 123 -11.31 -9.70 11.64
C LEU A 123 -11.26 -11.17 12.09
N ASP A 124 -11.42 -12.08 11.13
CA ASP A 124 -11.28 -13.51 11.36
C ASP A 124 -9.85 -13.90 11.76
N GLU A 125 -9.71 -15.03 12.45
CA GLU A 125 -8.43 -15.49 13.01
C GLU A 125 -7.35 -15.65 11.93
N ASP A 126 -7.73 -16.10 10.73
CA ASP A 126 -6.81 -16.25 9.60
C ASP A 126 -6.28 -14.91 9.11
N SER A 127 -7.15 -13.92 8.94
CA SER A 127 -6.78 -12.55 8.57
C SER A 127 -5.86 -11.94 9.61
N VAL A 128 -6.20 -12.04 10.90
CA VAL A 128 -5.37 -11.53 12.00
C VAL A 128 -3.99 -12.19 11.99
N LYS A 129 -3.91 -13.51 11.84
CA LYS A 129 -2.66 -14.25 11.80
C LYS A 129 -1.77 -13.80 10.64
N ARG A 130 -2.31 -13.72 9.42
CA ARG A 130 -1.57 -13.31 8.22
C ARG A 130 -1.08 -11.86 8.32
N LEU A 131 -1.97 -10.94 8.70
CA LEU A 131 -1.63 -9.52 8.85
C LEU A 131 -0.59 -9.28 9.95
N SER A 132 -0.73 -9.97 11.10
CA SER A 132 0.24 -9.84 12.20
C SER A 132 1.62 -10.34 11.78
N ALA A 133 1.68 -11.47 11.06
CA ALA A 133 2.94 -11.99 10.53
C ALA A 133 3.59 -11.00 9.54
N ALA A 134 2.83 -10.43 8.61
CA ALA A 134 3.32 -9.42 7.68
C ALA A 134 3.84 -8.18 8.41
N CYS A 135 3.07 -7.63 9.37
CA CYS A 135 3.49 -6.45 10.14
C CYS A 135 4.77 -6.71 10.97
N MET A 136 4.98 -7.93 11.48
CA MET A 136 6.21 -8.28 12.19
C MET A 136 7.41 -8.35 11.25
N LEU A 137 7.22 -8.92 10.05
CA LEU A 137 8.26 -8.98 9.03
C LEU A 137 8.66 -7.58 8.54
N ASP A 138 7.70 -6.68 8.34
CA ASP A 138 7.97 -5.29 7.95
C ASP A 138 8.78 -4.56 9.02
N LYS A 139 8.44 -4.74 10.30
CA LYS A 139 9.21 -4.15 11.42
C LYS A 139 10.63 -4.70 11.51
N ALA A 140 10.81 -6.01 11.34
CA ALA A 140 12.13 -6.63 11.35
C ALA A 140 13.01 -6.09 10.20
N TYR A 141 12.43 -5.96 9.00
CA TYR A 141 13.14 -5.41 7.85
C TYR A 141 13.55 -3.94 8.04
N GLN A 142 12.66 -3.13 8.63
CA GLN A 142 12.98 -1.73 8.96
C GLN A 142 14.10 -1.61 10.00
N MET A 143 14.17 -2.53 10.97
CA MET A 143 15.27 -2.57 11.94
C MET A 143 16.59 -2.96 11.28
N GLU A 144 16.62 -4.03 10.48
CA GLU A 144 17.83 -4.47 9.77
C GLU A 144 18.37 -3.39 8.81
N THR A 145 17.48 -2.67 8.12
CA THR A 145 17.87 -1.57 7.23
C THR A 145 18.37 -0.34 7.98
N ALA A 146 17.80 -0.04 9.15
CA ALA A 146 18.30 1.04 10.01
C ALA A 146 19.70 0.72 10.57
N ASP A 147 19.92 -0.51 11.03
CA ASP A 147 21.23 -0.96 11.55
C ASP A 147 22.31 -0.92 10.45
N LEU A 148 21.98 -1.34 9.22
CA LEU A 148 22.89 -1.25 8.06
C LEU A 148 23.19 0.19 7.62
N MET A 149 22.29 1.14 7.87
CA MET A 149 22.53 2.56 7.57
C MET A 149 23.38 3.23 8.67
N ASP A 150 23.21 2.85 9.93
CA ASP A 150 24.04 3.34 11.04
C ASP A 150 25.48 2.81 10.98
N GLU A 151 25.70 1.56 10.54
CA GLU A 151 27.06 1.00 10.34
C GLU A 151 27.85 1.70 9.23
N ASN A 152 27.17 2.30 8.24
CA ASN A 152 27.82 3.05 7.16
C ASN A 152 28.17 4.51 7.54
N VAL A 153 27.77 5.00 8.71
CA VAL A 153 28.13 6.34 9.20
C VAL A 153 29.54 6.38 9.83
N TYR A 154 30.18 5.22 10.06
CA TYR A 154 31.50 5.14 10.70
C TYR A 154 32.72 5.01 9.76
N CYS A 155 32.53 4.99 8.44
CA CYS A 155 33.63 4.81 7.47
C CYS A 155 34.17 6.11 6.83
N ASP A 156 33.80 7.31 7.31
CA ASP A 156 34.20 8.57 6.68
C ASP A 156 34.91 9.56 7.61
N GLN A 157 35.68 9.06 8.60
CA GLN A 157 36.54 9.89 9.47
C GLN A 157 38.05 9.62 9.35
N ASN A 158 38.53 9.06 8.24
CA ASN A 158 39.98 9.01 7.97
C ASN A 158 40.33 9.70 6.65
N GLN A 159 40.10 11.02 6.59
CA GLN A 159 40.94 11.92 5.81
C GLN A 159 41.24 13.20 6.60
N VAL A 160 42.50 13.62 6.47
CA VAL A 160 43.17 14.85 6.97
C VAL A 160 43.68 14.74 8.43
N CYS A 161 44.97 14.79 8.77
CA CYS A 161 46.18 15.32 8.10
C CYS A 161 47.26 14.27 7.81
#